data_AF-A0A520M2Y9-F1
#
_entry.id   AF-A0A520M2Y9-F1
#
_cell.length_a   1.000
_cell.length_b   1.000
_cell.length_c   1.000
_cell.angle_alpha   90.00
_cell.angle_beta   90.00
_cell.angle_gamma   90.00
#
_symmetry.space_group_name_H-M   'P 1'
#
loop_
_entity.id
_entity.type
_entity.pdbx_description
1 polymer ?
#
loop_
_entity_poly.entity_id
_entity_poly.type
_entity_poly.pdbx_seq_one_letter_code
_entity_poly.pdbx_strand_id
1 'polypeptide(L)'
;MHKICLAFTLFLAFSGCARYQKQWDKAQNEILPPHQNLEGPWIGSWQSEPSGHSGKLKCIIKQTNKGQYEFYYWATWAKVISGGFRITCDVKKIEKEWAFDGDKDLGSLGGKFTHSGTATPNKLKATYKSDRGDHGSFTLSRPSKDN
;
A
#
# COMPACT_ATOMS: atom_id res chain seq x y z
N MET A 1 1.79 50.53 2.15
CA MET A 1 2.40 49.27 2.66
C MET A 1 1.36 48.16 2.49
N HIS A 2 1.47 47.36 1.42
CA HIS A 2 0.50 46.31 1.14
C HIS A 2 0.90 45.03 1.88
N LYS A 3 0.11 44.64 2.89
CA LYS A 3 0.22 43.33 3.54
C LYS A 3 -0.57 42.33 2.69
N ILE A 4 0.12 41.63 1.80
CA ILE A 4 -0.43 40.44 1.14
C ILE A 4 -0.37 39.31 2.17
N CYS A 5 -1.51 39.02 2.81
CA CYS A 5 -1.66 37.84 3.65
C CYS A 5 -1.57 36.60 2.75
N LEU A 6 -0.53 35.79 3.01
CA LEU A 6 -0.25 34.51 2.38
C LEU A 6 -1.35 33.49 2.76
N ALA A 7 -2.51 33.55 2.10
CA ALA A 7 -3.62 32.62 2.28
C ALA A 7 -3.69 31.65 1.09
N PHE A 8 -2.62 30.90 0.82
CA PHE A 8 -2.63 29.83 -0.19
C PHE A 8 -1.55 28.80 0.14
N THR A 9 -1.92 27.71 0.83
CA THR A 9 -1.25 26.39 0.71
C THR A 9 -1.90 25.34 1.64
N LEU A 10 -3.17 24.99 1.40
CA LEU A 10 -3.72 23.73 1.93
C LEU A 10 -4.63 22.98 0.94
N PHE A 11 -4.53 23.28 -0.36
CA PHE A 11 -5.37 22.66 -1.39
C PHE A 11 -4.78 21.42 -2.06
N LEU A 12 -3.47 21.14 -1.89
CA LEU A 12 -2.80 20.05 -2.63
C LEU A 12 -2.93 18.66 -1.99
N ALA A 13 -3.14 18.57 -0.67
CA ALA A 13 -3.22 17.28 0.03
C ALA A 13 -4.54 16.52 -0.19
N PHE A 14 -5.64 17.21 -0.52
CA PHE A 14 -6.96 16.57 -0.72
C PHE A 14 -7.05 15.72 -1.99
N SER A 15 -6.30 16.08 -3.02
CA SER A 15 -6.33 15.38 -4.31
C SER A 15 -5.87 13.92 -4.20
N GLY A 16 -4.87 13.64 -3.36
CA GLY A 16 -4.32 12.31 -3.14
C GLY A 16 -5.30 11.37 -2.43
N CYS A 17 -5.92 11.84 -1.34
CA CYS A 17 -6.92 11.07 -0.59
C CYS A 17 -8.14 10.73 -1.46
N ALA A 18 -8.73 11.73 -2.13
CA ALA A 18 -9.90 11.52 -2.97
C ALA A 18 -9.60 10.57 -4.14
N ARG A 19 -8.42 10.69 -4.75
CA ARG A 19 -7.98 9.80 -5.83
C ARG A 19 -7.74 8.38 -5.34
N TYR A 20 -7.17 8.18 -4.16
CA TYR A 20 -7.03 6.84 -3.57
C TYR A 20 -8.40 6.24 -3.30
N GLN A 21 -9.27 6.99 -2.61
CA GLN A 21 -10.59 6.54 -2.21
C GLN A 21 -11.43 6.11 -3.43
N LYS A 22 -11.43 6.91 -4.50
CA LYS A 22 -12.13 6.55 -5.74
C LYS A 22 -11.63 5.23 -6.36
N GLN A 23 -10.31 4.98 -6.34
CA GLN A 23 -9.75 3.72 -6.85
C GLN A 23 -10.06 2.55 -5.92
N TRP A 24 -10.07 2.80 -4.60
CA TRP A 24 -10.42 1.82 -3.59
C TRP A 24 -11.87 1.35 -3.74
N ASP A 25 -12.81 2.29 -3.83
CA ASP A 25 -14.24 1.99 -4.00
C ASP A 25 -14.48 1.23 -5.30
N LYS A 26 -13.79 1.62 -6.39
CA LYS A 26 -13.84 0.88 -7.65
C LYS A 26 -13.35 -0.57 -7.47
N ALA A 27 -12.19 -0.76 -6.86
CA ALA A 27 -11.60 -2.09 -6.67
C ALA A 27 -12.47 -3.02 -5.78
N GLN A 28 -13.16 -2.47 -4.77
CA GLN A 28 -14.08 -3.23 -3.93
C GLN A 28 -15.31 -3.74 -4.69
N ASN A 29 -15.78 -3.00 -5.69
CA ASN A 29 -16.97 -3.35 -6.45
C ASN A 29 -16.67 -4.30 -7.63
N GLU A 30 -15.45 -4.29 -8.16
CA GLU A 30 -15.09 -5.08 -9.35
C GLU A 30 -14.61 -6.51 -9.04
N ILE A 31 -14.07 -6.77 -7.84
CA ILE A 31 -13.48 -8.06 -7.49
C ILE A 31 -14.39 -8.78 -6.50
N LEU A 32 -15.23 -9.69 -7.01
CA LEU A 32 -16.10 -10.53 -6.19
C LEU A 32 -15.43 -11.86 -5.81
N PRO A 33 -15.74 -12.43 -4.63
CA PRO A 33 -15.34 -13.79 -4.29
C PRO A 33 -15.95 -14.85 -5.25
N PRO A 34 -15.29 -16.00 -5.46
CA PRO A 34 -14.00 -16.39 -4.89
C PRO A 34 -12.82 -15.71 -5.61
N HIS A 35 -11.84 -15.23 -4.84
CA HIS A 35 -10.64 -14.62 -5.39
C HIS A 35 -9.74 -15.69 -6.01
N GLN A 36 -9.34 -15.51 -7.28
CA GLN A 36 -8.51 -16.48 -8.01
C GLN A 36 -7.10 -15.93 -8.37
N ASN A 37 -6.87 -14.65 -8.11
CA ASN A 37 -5.62 -13.94 -8.40
C ASN A 37 -5.26 -12.98 -7.25
N LEU A 38 -4.19 -12.21 -7.42
CA LEU A 38 -3.76 -11.18 -6.45
C LEU A 38 -4.52 -9.86 -6.57
N GLU A 39 -5.17 -9.61 -7.71
CA GLU A 39 -5.73 -8.30 -8.02
C GLU A 39 -6.85 -7.90 -7.06
N GLY A 40 -7.07 -6.60 -6.96
CA GLY A 40 -8.12 -6.01 -6.13
C GLY A 40 -7.63 -5.49 -4.79
N PRO A 41 -8.57 -5.22 -3.88
CA PRO A 41 -8.29 -4.56 -2.61
C PRO A 41 -7.83 -5.56 -1.54
N TRP A 42 -7.01 -5.03 -0.63
CA TRP A 42 -6.44 -5.71 0.53
C TRP A 42 -6.40 -4.75 1.71
N ILE A 43 -6.68 -5.24 2.92
CA ILE A 43 -6.68 -4.44 4.16
C ILE A 43 -6.00 -5.19 5.30
N GLY A 44 -5.35 -4.47 6.20
CA GLY A 44 -4.71 -5.02 7.39
C GLY A 44 -3.82 -3.98 8.06
N SER A 45 -2.59 -4.36 8.42
CA SER A 45 -1.69 -3.52 9.20
C SER A 45 -0.23 -3.62 8.77
N TRP A 46 0.52 -2.57 9.11
CA TRP A 46 1.97 -2.56 9.08
C TRP A 46 2.52 -2.44 10.51
N GLN A 47 3.73 -2.96 10.73
CA GLN A 47 4.47 -2.82 11.97
C GLN A 47 5.96 -2.60 11.66
N SER A 48 6.56 -1.61 12.32
CA SER A 48 8.00 -1.35 12.36
C SER A 48 8.62 -2.08 13.55
N GLU A 49 9.65 -2.88 13.29
CA GLU A 49 10.41 -3.58 14.33
C GLU A 49 11.27 -2.61 15.17
N PRO A 50 12.06 -1.68 14.60
CA PRO A 50 12.90 -0.77 15.39
C PRO A 50 12.14 0.16 16.32
N SER A 51 11.00 0.69 15.86
CA SER A 51 10.25 1.70 16.61
C SER A 51 9.05 1.14 17.38
N GLY A 52 8.63 -0.09 17.06
CA GLY A 52 7.37 -0.66 17.53
C GLY A 52 6.12 0.04 16.98
N HIS A 53 6.27 1.09 16.14
CA HIS A 53 5.14 1.77 15.54
C HIS A 53 4.37 0.84 14.60
N SER A 54 3.06 1.06 14.53
CA SER A 54 2.17 0.30 13.65
C SER A 54 1.00 1.15 13.20
N GLY A 55 0.27 0.66 12.20
CA GLY A 55 -0.92 1.33 11.72
C GLY A 55 -1.71 0.50 10.71
N LYS A 56 -2.85 1.05 10.29
CA LYS A 56 -3.68 0.46 9.25
C LYS A 56 -2.97 0.55 7.91
N LEU A 57 -3.17 -0.47 7.09
CA LEU A 57 -2.65 -0.56 5.75
C LEU A 57 -3.77 -1.02 4.81
N LYS A 58 -3.98 -0.25 3.75
CA LYS A 58 -4.78 -0.65 2.60
C LYS A 58 -3.86 -0.83 1.40
N CYS A 59 -4.18 -1.75 0.51
CA CYS A 59 -3.47 -1.95 -0.75
C CYS A 59 -4.46 -2.27 -1.87
N ILE A 60 -4.24 -1.68 -3.04
CA ILE A 60 -4.91 -2.08 -4.29
C ILE A 60 -3.83 -2.70 -5.17
N ILE A 61 -4.00 -3.97 -5.52
CA ILE A 61 -3.09 -4.69 -6.40
C ILE A 61 -3.69 -4.73 -7.81
N LYS A 62 -2.90 -4.37 -8.81
CA LYS A 62 -3.30 -4.42 -10.22
C LYS A 62 -2.17 -5.00 -11.07
N GLN A 63 -2.49 -5.91 -11.98
CA GLN A 63 -1.49 -6.39 -12.93
C GLN A 63 -1.19 -5.30 -13.98
N THR A 64 0.09 -4.98 -14.18
CA THR A 64 0.53 -3.96 -15.15
C THR A 64 1.13 -4.59 -16.40
N ASN A 65 1.88 -5.68 -16.25
CA ASN A 65 2.41 -6.51 -17.34
C ASN A 65 2.38 -7.99 -16.94
N LYS A 66 2.74 -8.89 -17.86
CA LYS A 66 2.90 -10.32 -17.53
C LYS A 66 3.96 -10.48 -16.42
N GLY A 67 3.55 -10.94 -15.24
CA GLY A 67 4.44 -11.14 -14.10
C GLY A 67 4.78 -9.86 -13.31
N GLN A 68 4.26 -8.70 -13.69
CA GLN A 68 4.46 -7.44 -12.96
C GLN A 68 3.14 -6.88 -12.46
N TYR A 69 3.16 -6.45 -11.20
CA TYR A 69 2.00 -5.92 -10.51
C TYR A 69 2.35 -4.61 -9.85
N GLU A 70 1.41 -3.66 -9.89
CA GLU A 70 1.47 -2.47 -9.06
C GLU A 70 0.74 -2.73 -7.75
N PHE A 71 1.40 -2.41 -6.64
CA PHE A 71 0.83 -2.39 -5.31
C PHE A 71 0.67 -0.93 -4.90
N TYR A 72 -0.57 -0.47 -4.82
CA TYR A 72 -0.89 0.89 -4.38
C TYR A 72 -1.32 0.90 -2.92
N TYR A 73 -0.35 1.20 -2.05
CA TYR A 73 -0.53 1.25 -0.61
C TYR A 73 -1.15 2.57 -0.15
N TRP A 74 -1.87 2.49 0.97
CA TRP A 74 -2.29 3.62 1.79
C TRP A 74 -2.14 3.25 3.26
N ALA A 75 -1.16 3.85 3.91
CA ALA A 75 -0.82 3.58 5.29
C ALA A 75 -1.26 4.73 6.20
N THR A 76 -1.51 4.42 7.47
CA THR A 76 -1.75 5.41 8.52
C THR A 76 -0.63 5.36 9.56
N TRP A 77 -0.20 6.52 10.06
CA TRP A 77 0.80 6.69 11.13
C TRP A 77 0.23 7.56 12.25
N ALA A 78 0.64 7.29 13.49
CA ALA A 78 0.22 8.03 14.68
C ALA A 78 -1.31 8.24 14.77
N LYS A 79 -2.10 7.35 14.16
CA LYS A 79 -3.57 7.39 14.02
C LYS A 79 -4.16 8.59 13.27
N VAL A 80 -3.37 9.60 12.88
CA VAL A 80 -3.87 10.85 12.28
C VAL A 80 -3.26 11.19 10.92
N ILE A 81 -2.07 10.69 10.64
CA ILE A 81 -1.38 10.93 9.37
C ILE A 81 -1.64 9.75 8.44
N SER A 82 -1.93 10.02 7.18
CA SER A 82 -2.05 8.96 6.18
C SER A 82 -1.43 9.37 4.86
N GLY A 83 -1.01 8.39 4.08
CA GLY A 83 -0.29 8.62 2.84
C GLY A 83 -0.22 7.35 2.01
N GLY A 84 -0.16 7.55 0.70
CA GLY A 84 -0.10 6.45 -0.25
C GLY A 84 1.18 6.46 -1.07
N PHE A 85 1.63 5.27 -1.43
CA PHE A 85 2.77 5.07 -2.32
C PHE A 85 2.52 3.85 -3.22
N ARG A 86 3.11 3.87 -4.40
CA ARG A 86 2.97 2.83 -5.42
C ARG A 86 4.30 2.13 -5.63
N ILE A 87 4.32 0.82 -5.55
CA ILE A 87 5.50 0.00 -5.82
C ILE A 87 5.19 -0.99 -6.93
N THR A 88 6.13 -1.19 -7.84
CA THR A 88 6.06 -2.25 -8.83
C THR A 88 6.71 -3.49 -8.25
N CYS A 89 6.02 -4.62 -8.32
CA CYS A 89 6.50 -5.90 -7.85
C CYS A 89 6.56 -6.90 -8.99
N ASP A 90 7.65 -7.65 -9.06
CA ASP A 90 7.73 -8.87 -9.84
C ASP A 90 7.04 -9.98 -9.04
N VAL A 91 6.16 -10.73 -9.71
CA VAL A 91 5.31 -11.75 -9.08
C VAL A 91 5.47 -13.08 -9.79
N LYS A 92 5.75 -14.12 -9.01
CA LYS A 92 5.82 -15.51 -9.47
C LYS A 92 4.74 -16.33 -8.78
N LYS A 93 3.93 -17.03 -9.57
CA LYS A 93 2.98 -18.02 -9.04
C LYS A 93 3.73 -19.31 -8.74
N ILE A 94 3.66 -19.77 -7.49
CA ILE A 94 4.27 -21.00 -6.98
C ILE A 94 3.13 -21.86 -6.45
N GLU A 95 2.70 -22.85 -7.23
CA GLU A 95 1.55 -23.70 -6.92
C GLU A 95 0.26 -22.90 -6.61
N LYS A 96 -0.13 -22.83 -5.34
CA LYS A 96 -1.32 -22.15 -4.81
C LYS A 96 -1.02 -20.80 -4.17
N GLU A 97 0.24 -20.37 -4.21
CA GLU A 97 0.72 -19.12 -3.66
C GLU A 97 1.36 -18.23 -4.73
N TRP A 98 1.53 -16.96 -4.38
CA TRP A 98 2.32 -16.02 -5.15
C TRP A 98 3.46 -15.51 -4.27
N ALA A 99 4.68 -15.56 -4.78
CA ALA A 99 5.81 -14.85 -4.21
C ALA A 99 6.00 -13.54 -4.98
N PHE A 100 6.35 -12.47 -4.27
CA PHE A 100 6.60 -11.17 -4.88
C PHE A 100 7.78 -10.45 -4.24
N ASP A 101 8.42 -9.63 -5.04
CA ASP A 101 9.53 -8.77 -4.65
C ASP A 101 9.37 -7.42 -5.35
N GLY A 102 9.65 -6.31 -4.67
CA GLY A 102 9.67 -4.99 -5.27
C GLY A 102 10.53 -4.01 -4.50
N ASP A 103 10.93 -2.95 -5.18
CA ASP A 103 11.64 -1.84 -4.58
C ASP A 103 11.13 -0.48 -5.06
N LYS A 104 11.37 0.54 -4.24
CA LYS A 104 11.04 1.92 -4.54
C LYS A 104 11.98 2.85 -3.81
N ASP A 105 12.46 3.88 -4.50
CA ASP A 105 13.07 5.03 -3.83
C ASP A 105 11.97 5.95 -3.28
N LEU A 106 11.90 6.07 -1.95
CA LEU A 106 11.00 6.98 -1.22
C LEU A 106 11.62 8.38 -0.99
N GLY A 107 12.75 8.67 -1.64
CA GLY A 107 13.44 9.94 -1.57
C GLY A 107 14.07 10.22 -0.20
N SER A 108 14.23 11.50 0.14
CA SER A 108 14.90 11.94 1.36
C SER A 108 14.19 11.56 2.67
N LEU A 109 12.93 11.13 2.62
CA LEU A 109 12.14 10.74 3.80
C LEU A 109 12.21 9.24 4.11
N GLY A 110 12.28 8.37 3.09
CA GLY A 110 12.21 6.91 3.29
C GLY A 110 13.32 6.09 2.63
N GLY A 111 14.11 6.70 1.74
CA GLY A 111 15.29 6.10 1.12
C GLY A 111 14.90 4.93 0.22
N LYS A 112 15.85 4.04 -0.07
CA LYS A 112 15.53 2.83 -0.82
C LYS A 112 14.72 1.89 0.06
N PHE A 113 13.45 1.73 -0.30
CA PHE A 113 12.51 0.79 0.30
C PHE A 113 12.45 -0.49 -0.54
N THR A 114 12.63 -1.64 0.09
CA THR A 114 12.42 -2.96 -0.51
C THR A 114 11.35 -3.72 0.25
N HIS A 115 10.58 -4.53 -0.45
CA HIS A 115 9.50 -5.31 0.13
C HIS A 115 9.34 -6.62 -0.62
N SER A 116 9.23 -7.71 0.12
CA SER A 116 9.01 -9.05 -0.43
C SER A 116 8.11 -9.88 0.46
N GLY A 117 7.45 -10.87 -0.12
CA GLY A 117 6.47 -11.64 0.62
C GLY A 117 5.75 -12.67 -0.19
N THR A 118 4.73 -13.24 0.43
CA THR A 118 3.86 -14.24 -0.19
C THR A 118 2.40 -13.89 -0.01
N ALA A 119 1.60 -14.38 -0.94
CA ALA A 119 0.16 -14.26 -0.89
C ALA A 119 -0.53 -15.56 -1.29
N THR A 120 -1.66 -15.81 -0.65
CA THR A 120 -2.70 -16.77 -1.00
C THR A 120 -3.91 -15.97 -1.52
N PRO A 121 -5.00 -16.62 -1.97
CA PRO A 121 -6.19 -15.88 -2.40
C PRO A 121 -6.77 -14.91 -1.36
N ASN A 122 -6.56 -15.18 -0.07
CA ASN A 122 -7.22 -14.48 1.04
C ASN A 122 -6.26 -13.81 2.04
N LYS A 123 -4.97 -14.12 2.00
CA LYS A 123 -3.97 -13.58 2.92
C LYS A 123 -2.71 -13.18 2.17
N LEU A 124 -2.15 -12.04 2.55
CA LEU A 124 -0.87 -11.54 2.04
C LEU A 124 -0.01 -11.17 3.25
N LYS A 125 1.23 -11.65 3.25
CA LYS A 125 2.25 -11.33 4.25
C LYS A 125 3.50 -10.87 3.55
N ALA A 126 4.14 -9.86 4.11
CA ALA A 126 5.39 -9.36 3.59
C ALA A 126 6.28 -8.79 4.67
N THR A 127 7.57 -8.72 4.37
CA THR A 127 8.52 -7.92 5.11
C THR A 127 8.97 -6.73 4.27
N TYR A 128 9.38 -5.67 4.95
CA TYR A 128 9.95 -4.50 4.29
C TYR A 128 11.23 -4.06 4.99
N LYS A 129 12.07 -3.36 4.23
CA LYS A 129 13.30 -2.73 4.73
C LYS A 129 13.54 -1.41 4.01
N SER A 130 14.02 -0.44 4.76
CA SER A 130 14.56 0.83 4.26
C SER A 130 16.06 0.89 4.57
N ASP A 131 16.84 1.49 3.67
CA ASP A 131 18.24 1.83 3.92
C ASP A 131 18.44 2.91 5.00
N ARG A 132 17.36 3.55 5.47
CA ARG A 132 17.34 4.45 6.64
C ARG A 132 17.07 3.74 7.97
N GLY A 133 17.15 2.42 7.99
CA GLY A 133 17.13 1.62 9.21
C GLY A 133 15.74 1.11 9.64
N ASP A 134 14.65 1.60 9.04
CA ASP A 134 13.33 1.04 9.31
C ASP A 134 13.15 -0.31 8.60
N HIS A 135 12.48 -1.24 9.27
CA HIS A 135 12.11 -2.54 8.74
C HIS A 135 10.97 -3.12 9.56
N GLY A 136 10.27 -4.09 8.98
CA GLY A 136 9.22 -4.79 9.68
C GLY A 136 8.31 -5.55 8.73
N SER A 137 7.02 -5.63 9.06
CA SER A 137 6.09 -6.53 8.37
C SER A 137 4.75 -5.90 8.01
N PHE A 138 4.17 -6.44 6.94
CA PHE A 138 2.80 -6.18 6.51
C PHE A 138 1.99 -7.48 6.63
N THR A 139 0.79 -7.39 7.18
CA THR A 139 -0.20 -8.48 7.17
C THR A 139 -1.51 -7.94 6.64
N LEU A 140 -2.00 -8.55 5.56
CA LEU A 140 -3.20 -8.11 4.83
C LEU A 140 -4.14 -9.30 4.56
N SER A 141 -5.42 -9.01 4.46
CA SER A 141 -6.46 -9.92 4.00
C SER A 141 -7.38 -9.22 3.01
N ARG A 142 -8.24 -10.00 2.34
CA ARG A 142 -9.34 -9.43 1.56
C ARG A 142 -10.28 -8.66 2.49
N PRO A 143 -10.78 -7.47 2.08
CA PRO A 143 -11.79 -6.77 2.87
C PRO A 143 -13.03 -7.64 3.02
N SER A 144 -13.58 -7.74 4.24
CA SER A 144 -14.95 -8.17 4.42
C SER A 144 -15.87 -7.13 3.78
N LYS A 145 -16.95 -7.59 3.14
CA LYS A 145 -18.13 -6.73 3.00
C LYS A 145 -18.71 -6.62 4.40
N ASP A 146 -18.34 -5.57 5.13
CA ASP A 146 -19.12 -5.18 6.30
C ASP A 146 -20.46 -4.70 5.74
N ASN A 147 -21.53 -5.46 6.02
CA ASN A 147 -22.90 -5.11 5.64
C ASN A 147 -23.38 -3.87 6.40
#